data_AF-A0A927U1P0-F1
#
_entry.id   AF-A0A927U1P0-F1
#
_cell.length_a   1.000
_cell.length_b   1.000
_cell.length_c   1.000
_cell.angle_alpha   90.00
_cell.angle_beta   90.00
_cell.angle_gamma   90.00
#
_symmetry.space_group_name_H-M   'P 1'
#
loop_
_entity.id
_entity.type
_entity.pdbx_description
1 polymer ?
#
loop_
_entity_poly.entity_id
_entity_poly.type
_entity_poly.pdbx_seq_one_letter_code
_entity_poly.pdbx_strand_id
1 'polypeptide(L)'
;MDWASLFKYHILERGYDYYVEDRIEIVSADENEVNARVDGSEIYDVVIKVENGNVTQMECNCPYSAKGNNCKHMAAVLYEYFGDEVAPGGAEQNENYLTHLRRESEKIKDDVERLLTIIPEEEKQQLLTKLLLNDAELRNSFKLKYDYNLDSKQQLALVQEIDAIVEENTYRGYVDWNHAYDFCWSLKQFLEERVDFIIDKGALEPAFDLTNKIFMLIGSIEMDDSDGGSSMVTEKCYAIWRKIYRNADEKFKGKIRNWFWSYKEGRLVDWIEEYLLEFRTSELATKDEILAIMKELDTEIEAHSNTNDCGYMYSVAEGRVSLIDKRIDCMRRLGLSQKEIDNYCDNHMQFYVVRIRRIEAYIEEQNYEEAIALLILSKQLDASDKSLVRSHSNKLIELFQLIGQTEYYAEELKYNLLSCSQSDVGNFKKLKSLYFENGSEGWSELVELIIEKNSESHVIYDILIEEHRFNQLMDVLDEYNNVYILEKYFKILSREVPERVIRLYANYIEESIHRACDRKAYRSIVRYLRTMSFSDIGRARAIEIANKLKAEYRRRPALIDELNKLGY
;
A
#
# COMPACT_ATOMS: atom_id res chain seq x y z
N MET A 1 17.30 -26.37 2.23
CA MET A 1 18.41 -25.46 2.59
C MET A 1 17.81 -24.42 3.52
N ASP A 2 18.37 -24.20 4.71
CA ASP A 2 17.77 -23.29 5.71
C ASP A 2 18.68 -22.08 5.97
N TRP A 3 18.93 -21.30 4.91
CA TRP A 3 19.61 -20.01 5.07
C TRP A 3 18.68 -18.97 5.69
N ALA A 4 17.36 -19.17 5.62
CA ALA A 4 16.36 -18.25 6.14
C ALA A 4 16.42 -18.14 7.68
N SER A 5 16.75 -19.21 8.39
CA SER A 5 16.95 -19.17 9.85
C SER A 5 18.14 -18.31 10.32
N LEU A 6 19.00 -17.86 9.40
CA LEU A 6 20.07 -16.91 9.68
C LEU A 6 19.55 -15.46 9.86
N PHE A 7 18.27 -15.19 9.56
CA PHE A 7 17.69 -13.85 9.57
C PHE A 7 16.51 -13.74 10.54
N LYS A 8 16.30 -12.54 11.09
CA LYS A 8 15.03 -12.22 11.77
C LYS A 8 13.92 -12.11 10.73
N TYR A 9 12.69 -12.50 11.09
CA TYR A 9 11.53 -12.51 10.18
C TYR A 9 11.34 -11.19 9.40
N HIS A 10 11.37 -10.05 10.09
CA HIS A 10 11.19 -8.73 9.44
C HIS A 10 12.35 -8.36 8.50
N ILE A 11 13.53 -8.95 8.65
CA ILE A 11 14.65 -8.76 7.71
C ILE A 11 14.44 -9.60 6.45
N LEU A 12 13.86 -10.80 6.59
CA LEU A 12 13.47 -11.63 5.44
C LEU A 12 12.36 -10.96 4.64
N GLU A 13 11.34 -10.42 5.29
CA GLU A 13 10.25 -9.69 4.65
C GLU A 13 10.78 -8.52 3.80
N ARG A 14 11.63 -7.67 4.39
CA ARG A 14 12.28 -6.57 3.67
C ARG A 14 13.23 -7.03 2.55
N GLY A 15 13.91 -8.16 2.74
CA GLY A 15 14.77 -8.74 1.70
C GLY A 15 13.96 -9.28 0.52
N TYR A 16 12.79 -9.86 0.82
CA TYR A 16 11.84 -10.33 -0.18
C TYR A 16 11.23 -9.17 -0.98
N ASP A 17 10.91 -8.05 -0.35
CA ASP A 17 10.45 -6.85 -1.06
C ASP A 17 11.46 -6.38 -2.10
N TYR A 18 12.75 -6.34 -1.73
CA TYR A 18 13.83 -5.93 -2.64
C TYR A 18 13.98 -6.91 -3.81
N TYR A 19 13.76 -8.21 -3.56
CA TYR A 19 13.74 -9.25 -4.59
C TYR A 19 12.55 -9.08 -5.55
N VAL A 20 11.33 -8.91 -5.03
CA VAL A 20 10.12 -8.71 -5.85
C VAL A 20 10.21 -7.44 -6.69
N GLU A 21 10.86 -6.41 -6.17
CA GLU A 21 11.07 -5.13 -6.86
C GLU A 21 12.26 -5.15 -7.85
N ASP A 22 12.86 -6.31 -8.12
CA ASP A 22 13.94 -6.53 -9.09
C ASP A 22 15.16 -5.61 -8.84
N ARG A 23 15.49 -5.40 -7.57
CA ARG A 23 16.57 -4.48 -7.13
C ARG A 23 17.94 -5.16 -7.04
N ILE A 24 18.08 -6.41 -7.48
CA ILE A 24 19.31 -7.21 -7.33
C ILE A 24 19.95 -7.44 -8.70
N GLU A 25 21.24 -7.12 -8.82
CA GLU A 25 22.08 -7.51 -9.95
C GLU A 25 23.14 -8.51 -9.46
N ILE A 26 23.01 -9.80 -9.82
CA ILE A 26 24.10 -10.76 -9.60
C ILE A 26 25.24 -10.41 -10.56
N VAL A 27 26.36 -9.96 -9.99
CA VAL A 27 27.56 -9.55 -10.72
C VAL A 27 28.35 -10.78 -11.18
N SER A 28 28.49 -11.77 -10.30
CA SER A 28 29.09 -13.07 -10.61
C SER A 28 28.68 -14.10 -9.56
N ALA A 29 28.44 -15.32 -10.00
CA ALA A 29 28.23 -16.44 -9.10
C ALA A 29 28.98 -17.69 -9.60
N ASP A 30 29.64 -18.39 -8.70
CA ASP A 30 30.21 -19.72 -8.92
C ASP A 30 29.73 -20.70 -7.84
N GLU A 31 30.30 -21.91 -7.80
CA GLU A 31 29.91 -22.94 -6.84
C GLU A 31 30.25 -22.59 -5.38
N ASN A 32 31.13 -21.61 -5.15
CA ASN A 32 31.65 -21.25 -3.83
C ASN A 32 31.31 -19.81 -3.38
N GLU A 33 31.00 -18.91 -4.30
CA GLU A 33 30.79 -17.49 -3.98
C GLU A 33 29.78 -16.81 -4.92
N VAL A 34 28.92 -15.98 -4.34
CA VAL A 34 27.95 -15.12 -5.03
C VAL A 34 28.28 -13.67 -4.70
N ASN A 35 28.54 -12.89 -5.75
CA ASN A 35 28.76 -11.45 -5.67
C ASN A 35 27.60 -10.74 -6.35
N ALA A 36 26.93 -9.85 -5.63
CA ALA A 36 25.75 -9.15 -6.13
C ALA A 36 25.75 -7.68 -5.69
N ARG A 37 25.01 -6.87 -6.45
CA ARG A 37 24.71 -5.47 -6.13
C ARG A 37 23.24 -5.33 -5.84
N VAL A 38 22.91 -4.67 -4.75
CA VAL A 38 21.52 -4.45 -4.32
C VAL A 38 21.24 -2.96 -4.29
N ASP A 39 20.23 -2.54 -5.04
CA ASP A 39 19.78 -1.14 -5.14
C ASP A 39 18.91 -0.79 -3.92
N GLY A 40 19.49 -0.02 -2.98
CA GLY A 40 18.82 0.46 -1.77
C GLY A 40 18.72 1.99 -1.75
N SER A 41 19.09 2.61 -0.63
CA SER A 41 19.35 4.06 -0.60
C SER A 41 20.63 4.44 -1.34
N GLU A 42 21.55 3.49 -1.48
CA GLU A 42 22.70 3.49 -2.38
C GLU A 42 22.90 2.06 -2.92
N ILE A 43 23.86 1.86 -3.84
CA ILE A 43 24.20 0.52 -4.33
C ILE A 43 25.08 -0.18 -3.29
N TYR A 44 24.58 -1.27 -2.73
CA TYR A 44 25.30 -2.09 -1.75
C TYR A 44 25.91 -3.32 -2.42
N ASP A 45 27.20 -3.57 -2.17
CA ASP A 45 27.89 -4.78 -2.59
C ASP A 45 27.67 -5.87 -1.54
N VAL A 46 27.22 -7.04 -1.99
CA VAL A 46 26.92 -8.22 -1.18
C VAL A 46 27.76 -9.39 -1.67
N VAL A 47 28.45 -10.05 -0.75
CA VAL A 47 29.25 -11.25 -1.01
C VAL A 47 28.73 -12.38 -0.12
N ILE A 48 28.38 -13.51 -0.73
CA ILE A 48 27.87 -14.70 -0.04
C ILE A 48 28.76 -15.86 -0.41
N LYS A 49 29.36 -16.53 0.58
CA LYS A 49 30.12 -17.76 0.36
C LYS A 49 29.24 -18.97 0.64
N VAL A 50 29.30 -19.92 -0.27
CA VAL A 50 28.52 -21.15 -0.27
C VAL A 50 29.50 -22.31 -0.29
N GLU A 51 29.37 -23.28 0.61
CA GLU A 51 30.15 -24.53 0.54
C GLU A 51 29.20 -25.72 0.60
N ASN A 52 29.30 -26.62 -0.39
CA ASN A 52 28.40 -27.78 -0.52
C ASN A 52 26.91 -27.39 -0.48
N GLY A 53 26.56 -26.25 -1.08
CA GLY A 53 25.18 -25.74 -1.08
C GLY A 53 24.70 -25.19 0.26
N ASN A 54 25.58 -24.86 1.21
CA ASN A 54 25.19 -24.16 2.44
C ASN A 54 25.90 -22.81 2.53
N VAL A 55 25.17 -21.78 2.97
CA VAL A 55 25.72 -20.45 3.22
C VAL A 55 26.64 -20.51 4.44
N THR A 56 27.94 -20.26 4.24
CA THR A 56 28.96 -20.28 5.30
C THR A 56 29.34 -18.89 5.78
N GLN A 57 29.29 -17.89 4.89
CA GLN A 57 29.62 -16.51 5.21
C GLN A 57 28.80 -15.54 4.35
N MET A 58 28.43 -14.39 4.92
CA MET A 58 27.77 -13.30 4.22
C MET A 58 28.37 -11.96 4.64
N GLU A 59 28.65 -11.10 3.68
CA GLU A 59 29.15 -9.75 3.89
C GLU A 59 28.36 -8.76 3.04
N CYS A 60 28.01 -7.62 3.63
CA CYS A 60 27.40 -6.50 2.93
C CYS A 60 28.05 -5.23 3.42
N ASN A 61 28.29 -4.29 2.53
CA ASN A 61 28.86 -2.97 2.87
C ASN A 61 27.84 -2.01 3.52
N CYS A 62 26.62 -2.47 3.88
CA CYS A 62 25.61 -1.61 4.50
C CYS A 62 25.89 -1.34 5.99
N PRO A 63 25.47 -0.17 6.52
CA PRO A 63 25.70 0.21 7.93
C PRO A 63 25.15 -0.80 8.95
N TYR A 64 24.04 -1.47 8.60
CA TYR A 64 23.43 -2.50 9.44
C TYR A 64 24.32 -3.75 9.58
N SER A 65 24.98 -4.16 8.50
CA SER A 65 25.89 -5.32 8.48
C SER A 65 27.21 -5.03 9.19
N ALA A 66 27.62 -3.76 9.31
CA ALA A 66 28.84 -3.37 10.01
C ALA A 66 28.83 -3.73 11.51
N LYS A 67 27.65 -3.98 12.10
CA LYS A 67 27.47 -4.46 13.48
C LYS A 67 27.51 -6.00 13.61
N GLY A 68 27.83 -6.72 12.53
CA GLY A 68 27.86 -8.19 12.50
C GLY A 68 26.48 -8.85 12.33
N ASN A 69 25.47 -8.10 11.90
CA ASN A 69 24.11 -8.61 11.67
C ASN A 69 23.87 -8.95 10.20
N ASN A 70 23.02 -9.96 9.95
CA ASN A 70 22.56 -10.29 8.61
C ASN A 70 21.49 -9.28 8.16
N CYS A 71 21.72 -8.62 7.02
CA CYS A 71 20.91 -7.49 6.56
C CYS A 71 19.92 -7.87 5.45
N LYS A 72 18.94 -7.02 5.19
CA LYS A 72 17.94 -7.23 4.13
C LYS A 72 18.54 -7.42 2.73
N HIS A 73 19.68 -6.78 2.43
CA HIS A 73 20.35 -6.94 1.13
C HIS A 73 20.94 -8.34 0.95
N MET A 74 21.47 -8.95 2.01
CA MET A 74 21.93 -10.34 1.97
C MET A 74 20.76 -11.29 1.74
N ALA A 75 19.64 -11.08 2.45
CA ALA A 75 18.42 -11.85 2.25
C ALA A 75 17.89 -11.73 0.80
N ALA A 76 17.88 -10.51 0.25
CA ALA A 76 17.46 -10.24 -1.13
C ALA A 76 18.32 -11.02 -2.16
N VAL A 77 19.63 -11.05 -1.98
CA VAL A 77 20.55 -11.82 -2.85
C VAL A 77 20.34 -13.32 -2.71
N LEU A 78 20.02 -13.81 -1.52
CA LEU A 78 19.69 -15.23 -1.31
C LEU A 78 18.35 -15.61 -1.96
N TYR A 79 17.36 -14.72 -1.93
CA TYR A 79 16.12 -14.91 -2.68
C TYR A 79 16.37 -14.96 -4.19
N GLU A 80 17.18 -14.05 -4.73
CA GLU A 80 17.54 -14.03 -6.14
C GLU A 80 18.34 -15.28 -6.56
N TYR A 81 19.33 -15.67 -5.75
CA TYR A 81 20.27 -16.73 -6.10
C TYR A 81 19.70 -18.15 -5.89
N PHE A 82 18.92 -18.37 -4.83
CA PHE A 82 18.32 -19.66 -4.53
C PHE A 82 16.84 -19.78 -4.96
N GLY A 83 16.22 -18.70 -5.46
CA GLY A 83 14.80 -18.64 -5.80
C GLY A 83 14.34 -19.67 -6.83
N ASP A 84 15.23 -20.08 -7.73
CA ASP A 84 14.92 -21.10 -8.76
C ASP A 84 14.91 -22.55 -8.23
N GLU A 85 15.60 -22.85 -7.12
CA GLU A 85 15.49 -24.17 -6.47
C GLU A 85 14.21 -24.32 -5.62
N VAL A 86 13.43 -23.24 -5.50
CA VAL A 86 12.19 -23.17 -4.70
C VAL A 86 10.95 -22.90 -5.57
N ALA A 87 11.06 -22.75 -6.91
CA ALA A 87 9.88 -22.53 -7.76
C ALA A 87 9.94 -23.22 -9.15
N PRO A 88 8.86 -23.91 -9.50
CA PRO A 88 8.08 -23.44 -10.65
C PRO A 88 6.62 -23.18 -10.26
N GLY A 89 6.28 -21.92 -9.99
CA GLY A 89 4.91 -21.47 -9.71
C GLY A 89 4.91 -20.06 -9.11
N GLY A 90 4.11 -19.15 -9.68
CA GLY A 90 4.12 -17.71 -9.37
C GLY A 90 3.72 -17.30 -7.95
N ALA A 91 3.56 -15.98 -7.78
CA ALA A 91 3.40 -15.22 -6.53
C ALA A 91 2.47 -15.81 -5.44
N GLU A 92 1.51 -16.68 -5.77
CA GLU A 92 0.65 -17.40 -4.80
C GLU A 92 1.41 -18.42 -3.93
N GLN A 93 2.59 -18.91 -4.32
CA GLN A 93 3.39 -19.84 -3.48
C GLN A 93 4.35 -19.14 -2.51
N ASN A 94 4.71 -17.87 -2.73
CA ASN A 94 5.56 -17.14 -1.79
C ASN A 94 4.80 -16.72 -0.52
N GLU A 95 3.49 -16.46 -0.64
CA GLU A 95 2.58 -16.33 0.51
C GLU A 95 2.52 -17.65 1.33
N ASN A 96 2.65 -18.80 0.66
CA ASN A 96 2.77 -20.13 1.28
C ASN A 96 4.13 -20.36 1.97
N TYR A 97 5.21 -19.73 1.49
CA TYR A 97 6.53 -19.82 2.12
C TYR A 97 6.65 -18.94 3.38
N LEU A 98 6.11 -17.72 3.36
CA LEU A 98 6.00 -16.88 4.57
C LEU A 98 5.09 -17.52 5.62
N THR A 99 4.00 -18.18 5.20
CA THR A 99 3.20 -19.01 6.12
C THR A 99 3.94 -20.27 6.61
N HIS A 100 4.86 -20.84 5.83
CA HIS A 100 5.76 -21.91 6.31
C HIS A 100 6.75 -21.39 7.36
N LEU A 101 7.41 -20.25 7.14
CA LEU A 101 8.30 -19.62 8.11
C LEU A 101 7.57 -19.19 9.39
N ARG A 102 6.31 -18.73 9.25
CA ARG A 102 5.42 -18.49 10.39
C ARG A 102 5.12 -19.77 11.17
N ARG A 103 4.81 -20.88 10.47
CA ARG A 103 4.65 -22.22 11.09
C ARG A 103 5.94 -22.72 11.73
N GLU A 104 7.10 -22.34 11.22
CA GLU A 104 8.40 -22.71 11.76
C GLU A 104 8.76 -21.90 13.01
N SER A 105 8.46 -20.60 13.02
CA SER A 105 8.46 -19.77 14.23
C SER A 105 7.47 -20.28 15.28
N GLU A 106 6.28 -20.72 14.86
CA GLU A 106 5.30 -21.39 15.72
C GLU A 106 5.84 -22.73 16.24
N LYS A 107 6.57 -23.52 15.44
CA LYS A 107 7.27 -24.73 15.92
C LYS A 107 8.38 -24.42 16.91
N ILE A 108 9.18 -23.38 16.70
CA ILE A 108 10.21 -22.95 17.66
C ILE A 108 9.54 -22.56 18.97
N LYS A 109 8.42 -21.84 18.91
CA LYS A 109 7.62 -21.51 20.08
C LYS A 109 7.08 -22.77 20.77
N ASP A 110 6.54 -23.73 20.03
CA ASP A 110 6.04 -25.00 20.56
C ASP A 110 7.18 -25.83 21.21
N ASP A 111 8.38 -25.83 20.61
CA ASP A 111 9.55 -26.49 21.17
C ASP A 111 10.03 -25.80 22.45
N VAL A 112 10.01 -24.46 22.50
CA VAL A 112 10.29 -23.70 23.72
C VAL A 112 9.25 -24.01 24.79
N GLU A 113 7.96 -24.01 24.46
CA GLU A 113 6.88 -24.35 25.39
C GLU A 113 7.02 -25.79 25.90
N ARG A 114 7.39 -26.74 25.03
CA ARG A 114 7.69 -28.12 25.41
C ARG A 114 8.89 -28.21 26.34
N LEU A 115 10.00 -27.52 26.05
CA LEU A 115 11.15 -27.46 26.97
C LEU A 115 10.73 -26.90 28.33
N LEU A 116 9.89 -25.86 28.34
CA LEU A 116 9.30 -25.31 29.55
C LEU A 116 8.33 -26.28 30.25
N THR A 117 7.85 -27.36 29.64
CA THR A 117 7.10 -28.42 30.37
C THR A 117 7.99 -29.52 30.95
N ILE A 118 9.15 -29.77 30.34
CA ILE A 118 10.08 -30.85 30.73
C ILE A 118 11.00 -30.40 31.87
N ILE A 119 11.44 -29.14 31.84
CA ILE A 119 12.34 -28.61 32.87
C ILE A 119 11.60 -28.63 34.23
N PRO A 120 12.21 -29.15 35.31
CA PRO A 120 11.63 -29.06 36.65
C PRO A 120 11.43 -27.61 37.10
N GLU A 121 10.40 -27.33 37.90
CA GLU A 121 10.06 -25.95 38.27
C GLU A 121 11.19 -25.22 39.01
N GLU A 122 11.95 -25.94 39.83
CA GLU A 122 13.13 -25.41 40.53
C GLU A 122 14.25 -25.01 39.55
N GLU A 123 14.46 -25.78 38.49
CA GLU A 123 15.46 -25.47 37.46
C GLU A 123 15.03 -24.32 36.56
N LYS A 124 13.72 -24.21 36.24
CA LYS A 124 13.19 -23.03 35.52
C LYS A 124 13.44 -21.76 36.33
N GLN A 125 13.19 -21.81 37.63
CA GLN A 125 13.36 -20.66 38.51
C GLN A 125 14.83 -20.24 38.58
N GLN A 126 15.77 -21.19 38.65
CA GLN A 126 17.20 -20.91 38.62
C GLN A 126 17.66 -20.34 37.27
N LEU A 127 17.17 -20.91 36.17
CA LEU A 127 17.54 -20.47 34.81
C LEU A 127 17.01 -19.06 34.52
N LEU A 128 15.76 -18.79 34.88
CA LEU A 128 15.16 -17.46 34.77
C LEU A 128 15.90 -16.45 35.65
N THR A 129 16.24 -16.80 36.88
CA THR A 129 17.03 -15.92 37.78
C THR A 129 18.37 -15.57 37.14
N LYS A 130 19.06 -16.54 36.55
CA LYS A 130 20.33 -16.32 35.87
C LYS A 130 20.20 -15.41 34.65
N LEU A 131 19.15 -15.58 33.84
CA LEU A 131 18.86 -14.71 32.69
C LEU A 131 18.59 -13.27 33.15
N LEU A 132 17.73 -13.07 34.15
CA LEU A 132 17.39 -11.73 34.67
C LEU A 132 18.55 -11.06 35.42
N LEU A 133 19.51 -11.81 35.98
CA LEU A 133 20.71 -11.21 36.56
C LEU A 133 21.65 -10.67 35.48
N ASN A 134 21.74 -11.37 34.34
CA ASN A 134 22.70 -11.07 33.28
C ASN A 134 22.18 -10.08 32.23
N ASP A 135 20.87 -9.89 32.11
CA ASP A 135 20.24 -8.97 31.16
C ASP A 135 19.43 -7.90 31.90
N ALA A 136 19.91 -6.65 31.85
CA ALA A 136 19.28 -5.53 32.55
C ALA A 136 17.95 -5.10 31.93
N GLU A 137 17.82 -5.24 30.61
CA GLU A 137 16.63 -4.85 29.85
C GLU A 137 15.51 -5.87 30.08
N LEU A 138 15.84 -7.16 29.97
CA LEU A 138 14.92 -8.25 30.29
C LEU A 138 14.49 -8.22 31.78
N ARG A 139 15.41 -7.86 32.69
CA ARG A 139 15.08 -7.69 34.10
C ARG A 139 14.09 -6.56 34.34
N ASN A 140 14.27 -5.43 33.66
CA ASN A 140 13.37 -4.29 33.79
C ASN A 140 12.00 -4.61 33.20
N SER A 141 11.94 -5.31 32.06
CA SER A 141 10.67 -5.74 31.46
C SER A 141 9.92 -6.74 32.35
N PHE A 142 10.62 -7.69 32.98
CA PHE A 142 10.01 -8.62 33.95
C PHE A 142 9.50 -7.93 35.22
N LYS A 143 10.25 -6.95 35.74
CA LYS A 143 9.81 -6.13 36.89
C LYS A 143 8.54 -5.36 36.55
N LEU A 144 8.50 -4.74 35.37
CA LEU A 144 7.29 -4.08 34.88
C LEU A 144 6.13 -5.09 34.80
N LYS A 145 6.37 -6.26 34.23
CA LYS A 145 5.34 -7.26 33.95
C LYS A 145 4.73 -7.95 35.18
N TYR A 146 5.55 -8.27 36.19
CA TYR A 146 5.17 -9.19 37.28
C TYR A 146 5.26 -8.63 38.71
N ASP A 147 6.00 -7.53 38.94
CA ASP A 147 6.20 -6.90 40.25
C ASP A 147 5.83 -5.40 40.19
N TYR A 148 4.63 -5.14 39.67
CA TYR A 148 4.20 -3.79 39.32
C TYR A 148 3.77 -2.98 40.55
N ASN A 149 4.70 -2.19 41.07
CA ASN A 149 4.43 -0.99 41.86
C ASN A 149 5.13 0.17 41.16
N LEU A 150 4.37 0.95 40.38
CA LEU A 150 4.89 2.08 39.58
C LEU A 150 5.32 3.26 40.47
N ASP A 151 6.38 3.03 41.25
CA ASP A 151 7.01 4.04 42.09
C ASP A 151 7.74 5.09 41.24
N SER A 152 8.16 6.19 41.88
CA SER A 152 8.84 7.28 41.17
C SER A 152 10.13 6.84 40.46
N LYS A 153 10.75 5.73 40.89
CA LYS A 153 11.97 5.21 40.27
C LYS A 153 11.67 4.43 39.00
N GLN A 154 10.59 3.64 38.98
CA GLN A 154 10.13 2.95 37.77
C GLN A 154 9.63 3.94 36.72
N GLN A 155 8.90 4.99 37.12
CA GLN A 155 8.49 6.06 36.19
C GLN A 155 9.69 6.76 35.57
N LEU A 156 10.71 7.07 36.36
CA LEU A 156 11.95 7.68 35.85
C LEU A 156 12.67 6.75 34.87
N ALA A 157 12.71 5.44 35.13
CA ALA A 157 13.35 4.47 34.23
C ALA A 157 12.66 4.41 32.86
N LEU A 158 11.32 4.49 32.81
CA LEU A 158 10.55 4.55 31.56
C LEU A 158 10.83 5.83 30.77
N VAL A 159 10.96 6.96 31.47
CA VAL A 159 11.34 8.23 30.85
C VAL A 159 12.76 8.14 30.28
N GLN A 160 13.69 7.50 30.99
CA GLN A 160 15.06 7.27 30.53
C GLN A 160 15.14 6.34 29.31
N GLU A 161 14.23 5.36 29.19
CA GLU A 161 14.11 4.49 28.01
C GLU A 161 13.70 5.31 26.77
N ILE A 162 12.75 6.25 26.91
CA ILE A 162 12.41 7.18 25.82
C ILE A 162 13.61 8.06 25.47
N ASP A 163 14.31 8.62 26.47
CA ASP A 163 15.46 9.49 26.23
C ASP A 163 16.61 8.71 25.54
N ALA A 164 16.82 7.43 25.88
CA ALA A 164 17.79 6.56 25.21
C ALA A 164 17.43 6.31 23.73
N ILE A 165 16.16 6.07 23.41
CA ILE A 165 15.70 5.94 22.01
C ILE A 165 16.04 7.21 21.21
N VAL A 166 15.88 8.39 21.82
CA VAL A 166 16.25 9.66 21.18
C VAL A 166 17.75 9.75 20.98
N GLU A 167 18.56 9.45 21.99
CA GLU A 167 20.02 9.52 21.90
C GLU A 167 20.59 8.57 20.85
N GLU A 168 20.01 7.38 20.69
CA GLU A 168 20.47 6.37 19.72
C GLU A 168 20.16 6.73 18.26
N ASN A 169 19.13 7.55 18.03
CA ASN A 169 18.63 7.85 16.68
C ASN A 169 18.78 9.32 16.27
N THR A 170 19.36 10.16 17.12
CA THR A 170 19.61 11.58 16.82
C THR A 170 21.09 11.89 16.64
N TYR A 171 21.39 12.74 15.67
CA TYR A 171 22.69 13.39 15.55
C TYR A 171 22.51 14.90 15.72
N ARG A 172 23.05 15.46 16.82
CA ARG A 172 22.90 16.89 17.19
C ARG A 172 21.44 17.36 17.32
N GLY A 173 20.55 16.46 17.75
CA GLY A 173 19.13 16.77 17.93
C GLY A 173 18.29 16.70 16.66
N TYR A 174 18.87 16.21 15.55
CA TYR A 174 18.17 15.96 14.29
C TYR A 174 18.13 14.45 13.99
N VAL A 175 17.01 13.96 13.49
CA VAL A 175 16.85 12.58 13.02
C VAL A 175 16.90 12.56 11.49
N ASP A 176 17.94 11.96 10.91
CA ASP A 176 18.05 11.85 9.46
C ASP A 176 17.13 10.76 8.89
N TRP A 177 16.88 10.84 7.58
CA TRP A 177 15.96 9.94 6.87
C TRP A 177 16.24 8.44 7.12
N ASN A 178 17.50 8.02 7.25
CA ASN A 178 17.82 6.61 7.48
C ASN A 178 17.43 6.12 8.88
N HIS A 179 17.37 7.04 9.86
CA HIS A 179 17.02 6.74 11.25
C HIS A 179 15.57 7.09 11.58
N ALA A 180 14.89 7.90 10.75
CA ALA A 180 13.52 8.38 10.98
C ALA A 180 12.52 7.23 11.22
N TYR A 181 12.53 6.22 10.36
CA TYR A 181 11.63 5.08 10.50
C TYR A 181 11.92 4.25 11.76
N ASP A 182 13.20 3.90 12.00
CA ASP A 182 13.59 3.09 13.16
C ASP A 182 13.31 3.81 14.48
N PHE A 183 13.50 5.14 14.50
CA PHE A 183 13.15 6.00 15.61
C PHE A 183 11.64 5.98 15.89
N CYS A 184 10.82 6.27 14.87
CA CYS A 184 9.35 6.26 14.99
C CYS A 184 8.84 4.87 15.41
N TRP A 185 9.39 3.82 14.83
CA TRP A 185 9.05 2.44 15.18
C TRP A 185 9.38 2.13 16.64
N SER A 186 10.56 2.52 17.12
CA SER A 186 10.97 2.29 18.50
C SER A 186 10.04 3.00 19.50
N LEU A 187 9.64 4.24 19.20
CA LEU A 187 8.66 4.98 20.00
C LEU A 187 7.28 4.30 19.98
N LYS A 188 6.82 3.83 18.82
CA LYS A 188 5.57 3.06 18.72
C LYS A 188 5.62 1.77 19.53
N GLN A 189 6.71 1.01 19.44
CA GLN A 189 6.89 -0.21 20.22
C GLN A 189 6.86 0.08 21.72
N PHE A 190 7.50 1.16 22.16
CA PHE A 190 7.41 1.59 23.55
C PHE A 190 5.96 1.89 23.97
N LEU A 191 5.18 2.60 23.14
CA LEU A 191 3.75 2.84 23.38
C LEU A 191 2.95 1.52 23.48
N GLU A 192 3.22 0.56 22.61
CA GLU A 192 2.51 -0.73 22.53
C GLU A 192 2.89 -1.70 23.66
N GLU A 193 4.16 -1.76 24.06
CA GLU A 193 4.62 -2.72 25.06
C GLU A 193 4.55 -2.18 26.48
N ARG A 194 4.89 -0.90 26.67
CA ARG A 194 5.03 -0.29 28.00
C ARG A 194 3.76 0.45 28.38
N VAL A 195 3.29 1.37 27.54
CA VAL A 195 2.14 2.22 27.89
C VAL A 195 0.84 1.43 27.92
N ASP A 196 0.58 0.59 26.92
CA ASP A 196 -0.60 -0.28 26.93
C ASP A 196 -0.63 -1.21 28.16
N PHE A 197 0.53 -1.76 28.54
CA PHE A 197 0.66 -2.58 29.74
C PHE A 197 0.36 -1.79 31.03
N ILE A 198 0.85 -0.54 31.15
CA ILE A 198 0.57 0.36 32.28
C ILE A 198 -0.94 0.64 32.40
N ILE A 199 -1.62 0.84 31.25
CA ILE A 199 -3.07 1.03 31.20
C ILE A 199 -3.79 -0.22 31.70
N ASP A 200 -3.35 -1.41 31.27
CA ASP A 200 -3.96 -2.69 31.68
C ASP A 200 -3.79 -2.95 33.18
N LYS A 201 -2.79 -2.35 33.82
CA LYS A 201 -2.60 -2.35 35.29
C LYS A 201 -3.37 -1.25 36.02
N GLY A 202 -4.14 -0.42 35.31
CA GLY A 202 -4.97 0.64 35.87
C GLY A 202 -4.22 1.94 36.22
N ALA A 203 -2.94 2.07 35.86
CA ALA A 203 -2.14 3.25 36.14
C ALA A 203 -2.30 4.30 35.03
N LEU A 204 -3.50 4.86 34.90
CA LEU A 204 -3.87 5.72 33.77
C LEU A 204 -3.12 7.06 33.72
N GLU A 205 -2.78 7.66 34.87
CA GLU A 205 -2.08 8.95 34.94
C GLU A 205 -0.63 8.86 34.42
N PRO A 206 0.21 7.90 34.87
CA PRO A 206 1.52 7.68 34.28
C PRO A 206 1.48 7.31 32.78
N ALA A 207 0.49 6.53 32.36
CA ALA A 207 0.31 6.22 30.94
C ALA A 207 0.07 7.49 30.12
N PHE A 208 -0.82 8.38 30.62
CA PHE A 208 -1.12 9.65 29.98
C PHE A 208 0.10 10.55 29.88
N ASP A 209 0.89 10.66 30.95
CA ASP A 209 2.10 11.48 30.96
C ASP A 209 3.16 10.98 29.97
N LEU A 210 3.35 9.65 29.87
CA LEU A 210 4.27 9.05 28.91
C LEU A 210 3.80 9.25 27.46
N THR A 211 2.51 9.05 27.18
CA THR A 211 1.94 9.32 25.85
C THR A 211 2.11 10.77 25.47
N ASN A 212 1.83 11.71 26.39
CA ASN A 212 2.02 13.13 26.13
C ASN A 212 3.49 13.48 25.90
N LYS A 213 4.42 12.89 26.66
CA LYS A 213 5.86 13.10 26.44
C LYS A 213 6.27 12.65 25.04
N ILE A 214 5.84 11.47 24.60
CA ILE A 214 6.17 10.94 23.26
C ILE A 214 5.51 11.78 22.16
N PHE A 215 4.25 12.18 22.34
CA PHE A 215 3.54 13.02 21.38
C PHE A 215 4.19 14.42 21.23
N MET A 216 4.56 15.04 22.34
CA MET A 216 5.28 16.31 22.32
C MET A 216 6.68 16.17 21.74
N LEU A 217 7.37 15.05 22.00
CA LEU A 217 8.67 14.75 21.42
C LEU A 217 8.59 14.64 19.90
N ILE A 218 7.72 13.79 19.36
CA ILE A 218 7.62 13.58 17.91
C ILE A 218 7.19 14.85 17.18
N GLY A 219 6.31 15.66 17.78
CA GLY A 219 5.88 16.90 17.16
C GLY A 219 6.85 18.08 17.31
N SER A 220 7.94 17.94 18.09
CA SER A 220 8.92 19.02 18.31
C SER A 220 10.32 18.69 17.77
N ILE A 221 10.62 17.42 17.52
CA ILE A 221 11.91 16.99 17.01
C ILE A 221 12.03 17.28 15.51
N GLU A 222 13.17 17.82 15.07
CA GLU A 222 13.44 17.99 13.64
C GLU A 222 13.85 16.64 13.04
N MET A 223 13.08 16.18 12.05
CA MET A 223 13.27 14.87 11.42
C MET A 223 12.94 14.93 9.92
N ASP A 224 13.69 14.20 9.09
CA ASP A 224 13.30 13.92 7.70
C ASP A 224 12.29 12.77 7.66
N ASP A 225 11.01 13.12 7.82
CA ASP A 225 9.90 12.18 7.84
C ASP A 225 9.23 12.00 6.47
N SER A 226 10.01 12.03 5.40
CA SER A 226 9.48 11.87 4.03
C SER A 226 8.73 10.55 3.81
N ASP A 227 9.03 9.52 4.62
CA ASP A 227 8.36 8.22 4.61
C ASP A 227 7.13 8.14 5.55
N GLY A 228 6.79 9.24 6.24
CA GLY A 228 5.59 9.36 7.07
C GLY A 228 5.59 8.54 8.36
N GLY A 229 6.74 8.19 8.91
CA GLY A 229 6.90 7.46 10.17
C GLY A 229 6.30 8.18 11.39
N SER A 230 6.28 9.52 11.43
CA SER A 230 5.70 10.26 12.57
C SER A 230 4.21 9.98 12.73
N SER A 231 3.48 9.85 11.60
CA SER A 231 2.03 9.59 11.59
C SER A 231 1.70 8.33 12.40
N MET A 232 2.53 7.30 12.25
CA MET A 232 2.41 6.02 12.93
C MET A 232 2.48 6.17 14.47
N VAL A 233 3.33 7.08 14.96
CA VAL A 233 3.47 7.36 16.40
C VAL A 233 2.30 8.22 16.89
N THR A 234 1.94 9.27 16.14
CA THR A 234 0.87 10.18 16.52
C THR A 234 -0.50 9.50 16.54
N GLU A 235 -0.78 8.61 15.58
CA GLU A 235 -1.98 7.77 15.55
C GLU A 235 -2.06 6.84 16.76
N LYS A 236 -0.93 6.22 17.14
CA LYS A 236 -0.88 5.36 18.34
C LYS A 236 -1.11 6.16 19.61
N CYS A 237 -0.54 7.36 19.73
CA CYS A 237 -0.81 8.28 20.84
C CYS A 237 -2.29 8.63 20.93
N TYR A 238 -2.92 8.95 19.80
CA TYR A 238 -4.36 9.25 19.73
C TYR A 238 -5.22 8.08 20.23
N ALA A 239 -4.92 6.86 19.77
CA ALA A 239 -5.61 5.65 20.22
C ALA A 239 -5.45 5.41 21.74
N ILE A 240 -4.25 5.65 22.28
CA ILE A 240 -3.99 5.55 23.71
C ILE A 240 -4.77 6.60 24.50
N TRP A 241 -4.81 7.86 24.07
CA TRP A 241 -5.61 8.88 24.75
C TRP A 241 -7.09 8.49 24.83
N ARG A 242 -7.66 7.92 23.76
CA ARG A 242 -9.03 7.39 23.78
C ARG A 242 -9.18 6.26 24.80
N LYS A 243 -8.25 5.31 24.84
CA LYS A 243 -8.26 4.18 25.81
C LYS A 243 -8.18 4.70 27.24
N ILE A 244 -7.32 5.68 27.52
CA ILE A 244 -7.16 6.31 28.83
C ILE A 244 -8.44 7.06 29.22
N TYR A 245 -8.96 7.92 28.35
CA TYR A 245 -10.13 8.76 28.65
C TYR A 245 -11.39 7.92 28.94
N ARG A 246 -11.59 6.82 28.20
CA ARG A 246 -12.70 5.87 28.42
C ARG A 246 -12.64 5.18 29.78
N ASN A 247 -11.44 4.87 30.28
CA ASN A 247 -11.23 4.19 31.55
C ASN A 247 -11.02 5.15 32.74
N ALA A 248 -10.86 6.44 32.49
CA ALA A 248 -10.63 7.45 33.50
C ALA A 248 -11.89 7.75 34.33
N ASP A 249 -11.69 8.02 35.63
CA ASP A 249 -12.74 8.59 36.47
C ASP A 249 -12.98 10.08 36.15
N GLU A 250 -14.09 10.65 36.63
CA GLU A 250 -14.46 12.04 36.31
C GLU A 250 -13.41 13.07 36.79
N LYS A 251 -12.71 12.75 37.88
CA LYS A 251 -11.62 13.60 38.39
C LYS A 251 -10.46 13.63 37.40
N PHE A 252 -10.04 12.48 36.90
CA PHE A 252 -8.94 12.37 35.97
C PHE A 252 -9.31 12.85 34.57
N LYS A 253 -10.56 12.62 34.09
CA LYS A 253 -11.08 13.26 32.87
C LYS A 253 -11.01 14.79 32.95
N GLY A 254 -11.27 15.38 34.12
CA GLY A 254 -11.06 16.81 34.37
C GLY A 254 -9.61 17.24 34.17
N LYS A 255 -8.64 16.46 34.67
CA LYS A 255 -7.20 16.71 34.42
C LYS A 255 -6.85 16.61 32.94
N ILE A 256 -7.32 15.57 32.24
CA ILE A 256 -7.09 15.37 30.79
C ILE A 256 -7.61 16.59 30.02
N ARG A 257 -8.86 17.01 30.27
CA ARG A 257 -9.41 18.21 29.63
C ARG A 257 -8.56 19.45 29.92
N ASN A 258 -8.20 19.69 31.17
CA ASN A 258 -7.36 20.84 31.49
C ASN A 258 -6.02 20.81 30.76
N TRP A 259 -5.41 19.64 30.58
CA TRP A 259 -4.17 19.50 29.82
C TRP A 259 -4.37 19.93 28.35
N PHE A 260 -5.36 19.37 27.66
CA PHE A 260 -5.65 19.71 26.25
C PHE A 260 -6.05 21.19 26.07
N TRP A 261 -6.77 21.80 27.01
CA TRP A 261 -7.14 23.23 26.93
C TRP A 261 -6.00 24.17 27.35
N SER A 262 -5.03 23.69 28.13
CA SER A 262 -3.85 24.48 28.52
C SER A 262 -2.78 24.54 27.43
N TYR A 263 -2.86 23.65 26.44
CA TYR A 263 -1.97 23.63 25.30
C TYR A 263 -2.08 24.93 24.50
N LYS A 264 -0.94 25.48 24.09
CA LYS A 264 -0.86 26.68 23.26
C LYS A 264 -0.33 26.27 21.89
N GLU A 265 -1.12 26.52 20.86
CA GLU A 265 -0.80 26.30 19.44
C GLU A 265 0.51 27.00 19.03
N GLY A 266 1.16 26.47 18.00
CA GLY A 266 2.46 26.90 17.48
C GLY A 266 3.67 26.35 18.22
N ARG A 267 3.53 25.22 18.93
CA ARG A 267 4.64 24.53 19.63
C ARG A 267 5.07 23.24 18.94
N LEU A 268 4.21 22.65 18.13
CA LEU A 268 4.51 21.45 17.36
C LEU A 268 4.37 21.75 15.86
N VAL A 269 4.81 20.82 15.02
CA VAL A 269 4.54 20.86 13.58
C VAL A 269 3.03 20.95 13.34
N ASP A 270 2.61 21.88 12.47
CA ASP A 270 1.20 22.26 12.25
C ASP A 270 0.25 21.05 12.09
N TRP A 271 0.61 20.06 11.26
CA TRP A 271 -0.25 18.88 11.02
C TRP A 271 -0.35 17.95 12.24
N ILE A 272 0.63 17.95 13.14
CA ILE A 272 0.57 17.20 14.41
C ILE A 272 -0.34 17.93 15.40
N GLU A 273 -0.38 19.26 15.39
CA GLU A 273 -1.32 20.02 16.24
C GLU A 273 -2.79 19.73 15.90
N GLU A 274 -3.09 19.33 14.66
CA GLU A 274 -4.44 18.91 14.25
C GLU A 274 -4.97 17.73 15.10
N TYR A 275 -4.10 16.82 15.55
CA TYR A 275 -4.48 15.70 16.43
C TYR A 275 -5.01 16.21 17.79
N LEU A 276 -4.38 17.26 18.33
CA LEU A 276 -4.79 17.87 19.60
C LEU A 276 -6.13 18.60 19.45
N LEU A 277 -6.28 19.36 18.36
CA LEU A 277 -7.51 20.04 18.00
C LEU A 277 -8.67 19.06 17.81
N GLU A 278 -8.43 17.97 17.09
CA GLU A 278 -9.43 16.94 16.86
C GLU A 278 -9.82 16.21 18.14
N PHE A 279 -8.85 15.83 18.98
CA PHE A 279 -9.16 15.18 20.25
C PHE A 279 -9.99 16.11 21.16
N ARG A 280 -9.68 17.42 21.17
CA ARG A 280 -10.43 18.44 21.90
C ARG A 280 -11.90 18.50 21.45
N THR A 281 -12.15 18.55 20.14
CA THR A 281 -13.50 18.72 19.58
C THR A 281 -14.30 17.41 19.50
N SER A 282 -13.62 16.28 19.29
CA SER A 282 -14.25 14.99 19.02
C SER A 282 -14.42 14.14 20.29
N GLU A 283 -13.45 14.13 21.20
CA GLU A 283 -13.49 13.25 22.37
C GLU A 283 -13.81 13.99 23.67
N LEU A 284 -13.41 15.26 23.78
CA LEU A 284 -13.48 16.01 25.05
C LEU A 284 -14.60 17.06 25.12
N ALA A 285 -15.22 17.40 24.00
CA ALA A 285 -16.21 18.47 23.92
C ALA A 285 -17.44 18.18 24.80
N THR A 286 -17.85 19.19 25.54
CA THR A 286 -19.10 19.21 26.31
C THR A 286 -20.31 19.29 25.39
N LYS A 287 -21.52 19.05 25.92
CA LYS A 287 -22.76 19.18 25.14
C LYS A 287 -22.92 20.56 24.51
N ASP A 288 -22.57 21.62 25.24
CA ASP A 288 -22.68 23.00 24.75
C ASP A 288 -21.67 23.29 23.63
N GLU A 289 -20.45 22.74 23.73
CA GLU A 289 -19.44 22.86 22.68
C GLU A 289 -19.80 22.05 21.42
N ILE A 290 -20.36 20.84 21.58
CA ILE A 290 -20.88 20.06 20.45
C ILE A 290 -22.00 20.83 19.74
N LEU A 291 -22.89 21.49 20.48
CA LEU A 291 -23.92 22.35 19.90
C LEU A 291 -23.35 23.57 19.16
N ALA A 292 -22.23 24.14 19.62
CA ALA A 292 -21.55 25.22 18.92
C ALA A 292 -20.93 24.72 17.60
N ILE A 293 -20.20 23.60 17.64
CA ILE A 293 -19.63 22.94 16.46
C ILE A 293 -20.72 22.61 15.44
N MET A 294 -21.87 22.09 15.89
CA MET A 294 -23.01 21.81 15.02
C MET A 294 -23.50 23.05 14.26
N LYS A 295 -23.53 24.22 14.89
CA LYS A 295 -23.95 25.47 14.24
C LYS A 295 -22.94 25.94 13.20
N GLU A 296 -21.65 25.80 13.49
CA GLU A 296 -20.57 26.11 12.56
C GLU A 296 -20.66 25.20 11.33
N LEU A 297 -20.80 23.89 11.55
CA LEU A 297 -21.03 22.91 10.47
C LEU A 297 -22.30 23.23 9.67
N ASP A 298 -23.42 23.57 10.32
CA ASP A 298 -24.65 23.93 9.61
C ASP A 298 -24.44 25.16 8.71
N THR A 299 -23.65 26.15 9.15
CA THR A 299 -23.32 27.35 8.38
C THR A 299 -22.46 27.01 7.17
N GLU A 300 -21.47 26.14 7.35
CA GLU A 300 -20.58 25.69 6.28
C GLU A 300 -21.33 24.83 5.25
N ILE A 301 -22.17 23.90 5.71
CA ILE A 301 -23.04 23.08 4.85
C ILE A 301 -24.01 23.97 4.03
N GLU A 302 -24.59 25.00 4.64
CA GLU A 302 -25.46 25.95 3.93
C GLU A 302 -24.72 26.71 2.81
N ALA A 303 -23.43 27.02 3.00
CA ALA A 303 -22.61 27.65 1.97
C ALA A 303 -22.47 26.77 0.71
N HIS A 304 -22.60 25.46 0.88
CA HIS A 304 -22.54 24.45 -0.19
C HIS A 304 -23.90 24.13 -0.85
N SER A 305 -24.99 24.79 -0.43
CA SER A 305 -26.38 24.50 -0.86
C SER A 305 -26.65 24.56 -2.37
N ASN A 306 -25.83 25.28 -3.13
CA ASN A 306 -25.96 25.38 -4.60
C ASN A 306 -25.26 24.23 -5.36
N THR A 307 -24.67 23.28 -4.64
CA THR A 307 -23.93 22.15 -5.20
C THR A 307 -24.40 20.84 -4.57
N ASN A 308 -24.04 19.72 -5.19
CA ASN A 308 -24.35 18.39 -4.64
C ASN A 308 -23.24 17.87 -3.69
N ASP A 309 -22.17 18.64 -3.52
CA ASP A 309 -21.09 18.34 -2.58
C ASP A 309 -21.33 19.17 -1.32
N CYS A 310 -21.39 18.54 -0.15
CA CYS A 310 -21.58 19.24 1.11
C CYS A 310 -20.30 19.84 1.68
N GLY A 311 -19.17 19.70 0.98
CA GLY A 311 -17.87 20.05 1.51
C GLY A 311 -17.29 18.95 2.39
N TYR A 312 -16.02 19.10 2.72
CA TYR A 312 -15.27 18.15 3.51
C TYR A 312 -14.33 18.87 4.47
N MET A 313 -14.01 18.18 5.56
CA MET A 313 -12.94 18.56 6.47
C MET A 313 -11.95 17.41 6.57
N TYR A 314 -10.75 17.73 7.03
CA TYR A 314 -9.76 16.71 7.37
C TYR A 314 -10.00 16.25 8.82
N SER A 315 -10.00 14.94 9.00
CA SER A 315 -9.88 14.24 10.27
C SER A 315 -8.60 13.43 10.23
N VAL A 316 -7.85 13.51 11.29
CA VAL A 316 -6.72 12.66 11.59
C VAL A 316 -7.10 11.19 11.63
N ALA A 317 -8.25 10.85 12.24
CA ALA A 317 -8.65 9.46 12.43
C ALA A 317 -9.28 8.84 11.17
N GLU A 318 -9.98 9.64 10.37
CA GLU A 318 -10.83 9.17 9.27
C GLU A 318 -10.40 9.72 7.90
N GLY A 319 -9.36 10.55 7.84
CA GLY A 319 -8.92 11.24 6.65
C GLY A 319 -9.92 12.29 6.19
N ARG A 320 -10.28 12.28 4.91
CA ARG A 320 -11.24 13.24 4.35
C ARG A 320 -12.66 12.85 4.74
N VAL A 321 -13.30 13.64 5.60
CA VAL A 321 -14.65 13.40 6.12
C VAL A 321 -15.62 14.45 5.59
N SER A 322 -16.82 14.05 5.18
CA SER A 322 -17.83 15.01 4.72
C SER A 322 -18.40 15.81 5.89
N LEU A 323 -18.76 17.08 5.67
CA LEU A 323 -19.33 17.92 6.74
C LEU A 323 -20.64 17.34 7.29
N ILE A 324 -21.45 16.71 6.43
CA ILE A 324 -22.67 16.01 6.85
C ILE A 324 -22.36 14.85 7.80
N ASP A 325 -21.30 14.08 7.54
CA ASP A 325 -20.92 12.94 8.38
C ASP A 325 -20.47 13.43 9.76
N LYS A 326 -19.68 14.49 9.81
CA LYS A 326 -19.30 15.12 11.07
C LYS A 326 -20.50 15.69 11.81
N ARG A 327 -21.45 16.29 11.08
CA ARG A 327 -22.66 16.86 11.68
C ARG A 327 -23.58 15.78 12.26
N ILE A 328 -23.63 14.60 11.65
CA ILE A 328 -24.35 13.42 12.15
C ILE A 328 -23.63 12.80 13.34
N ASP A 329 -22.29 12.76 13.35
CA ASP A 329 -21.52 12.36 14.54
C ASP A 329 -21.86 13.23 15.76
N CYS A 330 -21.95 14.55 15.59
CA CYS A 330 -22.39 15.45 16.66
C CYS A 330 -23.80 15.11 17.18
N MET A 331 -24.75 14.79 16.29
CA MET A 331 -26.11 14.37 16.68
C MET A 331 -26.09 13.08 17.51
N ARG A 332 -25.29 12.10 17.08
CA ARG A 332 -25.11 10.83 17.82
C ARG A 332 -24.50 11.07 19.19
N ARG A 333 -23.49 11.93 19.30
CA ARG A 333 -22.82 12.27 20.57
C ARG A 333 -23.72 13.04 21.54
N LEU A 334 -24.67 13.83 21.03
CA LEU A 334 -25.71 14.46 21.84
C LEU A 334 -26.82 13.49 22.26
N GLY A 335 -26.85 12.28 21.72
CA GLY A 335 -27.84 11.25 22.01
C GLY A 335 -29.18 11.46 21.30
N LEU A 336 -29.18 12.12 20.14
CA LEU A 336 -30.38 12.21 19.30
C LEU A 336 -30.76 10.84 18.76
N SER A 337 -32.06 10.62 18.59
CA SER A 337 -32.61 9.38 18.07
C SER A 337 -32.29 9.19 16.58
N GLN A 338 -32.27 7.94 16.11
CA GLN A 338 -32.08 7.64 14.69
C GLN A 338 -33.11 8.36 13.82
N LYS A 339 -34.36 8.48 14.28
CA LYS A 339 -35.42 9.20 13.58
C LYS A 339 -35.10 10.69 13.36
N GLU A 340 -34.44 11.33 14.32
CA GLU A 340 -34.01 12.74 14.17
C GLU A 340 -32.86 12.86 13.17
N ILE A 341 -31.94 11.90 13.16
CA ILE A 341 -30.85 11.82 12.19
C ILE A 341 -31.42 11.59 10.78
N ASP A 342 -32.36 10.66 10.62
CA ASP A 342 -33.00 10.37 9.34
C ASP A 342 -33.73 11.60 8.80
N ASN A 343 -34.50 12.29 9.66
CA ASN A 343 -35.16 13.54 9.28
C ASN A 343 -34.16 14.64 8.90
N TYR A 344 -33.00 14.71 9.54
CA TYR A 344 -31.93 15.62 9.13
C TYR A 344 -31.41 15.25 7.73
N CYS A 345 -31.13 13.97 7.47
CA CYS A 345 -30.72 13.49 6.16
C CYS A 345 -31.78 13.76 5.07
N ASP A 346 -33.06 13.54 5.36
CA ASP A 346 -34.16 13.78 4.41
C ASP A 346 -34.19 15.24 3.94
N ASN A 347 -33.84 16.18 4.80
CA ASN A 347 -33.75 17.61 4.47
C ASN A 347 -32.47 18.00 3.68
N HIS A 348 -31.54 17.05 3.49
CA HIS A 348 -30.24 17.26 2.84
C HIS A 348 -30.00 16.30 1.67
N MET A 349 -31.07 15.75 1.08
CA MET A 349 -31.02 14.79 -0.05
C MET A 349 -30.35 15.35 -1.33
N GLN A 350 -30.13 16.66 -1.43
CA GLN A 350 -29.34 17.26 -2.51
C GLN A 350 -27.87 16.86 -2.47
N PHE A 351 -27.35 16.46 -1.32
CA PHE A 351 -25.95 16.08 -1.20
C PHE A 351 -25.72 14.61 -1.55
N TYR A 352 -24.70 14.35 -2.36
CA TYR A 352 -24.31 13.02 -2.81
C TYR A 352 -24.11 12.05 -1.64
N VAL A 353 -23.42 12.48 -0.57
CA VAL A 353 -23.14 11.63 0.61
C VAL A 353 -24.42 11.15 1.30
N VAL A 354 -25.46 11.98 1.32
CA VAL A 354 -26.77 11.62 1.90
C VAL A 354 -27.48 10.61 1.02
N ARG A 355 -27.47 10.81 -0.31
CA ARG A 355 -28.10 9.88 -1.25
C ARG A 355 -27.46 8.50 -1.21
N ILE A 356 -26.13 8.42 -1.19
CA ILE A 356 -25.42 7.13 -1.11
C ILE A 356 -25.80 6.38 0.16
N ARG A 357 -25.79 7.04 1.32
CA ARG A 357 -26.23 6.42 2.58
C ARG A 357 -27.64 5.86 2.51
N ARG A 358 -28.56 6.60 1.88
CA ARG A 358 -29.94 6.16 1.71
C ARG A 358 -30.05 4.98 0.73
N ILE A 359 -29.28 5.00 -0.35
CA ILE A 359 -29.18 3.88 -1.30
C ILE A 359 -28.68 2.62 -0.60
N GLU A 360 -27.62 2.72 0.20
CA GLU A 360 -27.07 1.60 0.97
C GLU A 360 -28.11 1.02 1.95
N ALA A 361 -28.80 1.89 2.70
CA ALA A 361 -29.88 1.45 3.60
C ALA A 361 -31.00 0.70 2.85
N TYR A 362 -31.44 1.20 1.69
CA TYR A 362 -32.44 0.50 0.87
C TYR A 362 -31.95 -0.85 0.37
N ILE A 363 -30.68 -0.98 0.03
CA ILE A 363 -30.09 -2.26 -0.39
C ILE A 363 -30.05 -3.25 0.77
N GLU A 364 -29.66 -2.82 1.97
CA GLU A 364 -29.65 -3.64 3.19
C GLU A 364 -31.05 -4.12 3.56
N GLU A 365 -32.06 -3.26 3.41
CA GLU A 365 -33.48 -3.57 3.61
C GLU A 365 -34.10 -4.38 2.46
N GLN A 366 -33.33 -4.71 1.41
CA GLN A 366 -33.79 -5.38 0.18
C GLN A 366 -34.86 -4.60 -0.60
N ASN A 367 -34.98 -3.30 -0.36
CA ASN A 367 -35.84 -2.38 -1.09
C ASN A 367 -35.14 -1.89 -2.38
N TYR A 368 -34.92 -2.82 -3.32
CA TYR A 368 -34.14 -2.53 -4.52
C TYR A 368 -34.81 -1.52 -5.46
N GLU A 369 -36.14 -1.44 -5.48
CA GLU A 369 -36.89 -0.51 -6.33
C GLU A 369 -36.56 0.95 -5.96
N GLU A 370 -36.58 1.28 -4.67
CA GLU A 370 -36.25 2.62 -4.18
C GLU A 370 -34.75 2.94 -4.29
N ALA A 371 -33.88 1.94 -4.11
CA ALA A 371 -32.45 2.10 -4.36
C ALA A 371 -32.19 2.47 -5.83
N ILE A 372 -32.83 1.78 -6.77
CA ILE A 372 -32.70 2.04 -8.21
C ILE A 372 -33.26 3.42 -8.57
N ALA A 373 -34.45 3.77 -8.07
CA ALA A 373 -35.05 5.07 -8.33
C ALA A 373 -34.15 6.22 -7.86
N LEU A 374 -33.55 6.08 -6.66
CA LEU A 374 -32.65 7.09 -6.11
C LEU A 374 -31.29 7.12 -6.84
N LEU A 375 -30.78 5.99 -7.33
CA LEU A 375 -29.57 5.95 -8.17
C LEU A 375 -29.79 6.64 -9.52
N ILE A 376 -30.94 6.42 -10.17
CA ILE A 376 -31.29 7.08 -11.43
C ILE A 376 -31.37 8.60 -11.23
N LEU A 377 -32.02 9.05 -10.15
CA LEU A 377 -32.07 10.46 -9.79
C LEU A 377 -30.66 11.02 -9.51
N SER A 378 -29.84 10.28 -8.75
CA SER A 378 -28.47 10.69 -8.42
C SER A 378 -27.61 10.86 -9.67
N LYS A 379 -27.74 9.95 -10.66
CA LYS A 379 -27.05 10.04 -11.94
C LYS A 379 -27.40 11.31 -12.72
N GLN A 380 -28.63 11.81 -12.60
CA GLN A 380 -29.08 13.07 -13.21
C GLN A 380 -28.57 14.29 -12.44
N LEU A 381 -28.64 14.26 -11.11
CA LEU A 381 -28.18 15.36 -10.27
C LEU A 381 -26.66 15.56 -10.40
N ASP A 382 -25.89 14.46 -10.42
CA ASP A 382 -24.43 14.48 -10.46
C ASP A 382 -23.86 14.46 -11.89
N ALA A 383 -24.66 14.79 -12.90
CA ALA A 383 -24.28 14.69 -14.32
C ALA A 383 -23.03 15.50 -14.71
N SER A 384 -22.66 16.51 -13.92
CA SER A 384 -21.42 17.29 -14.09
C SER A 384 -20.15 16.53 -13.67
N ASP A 385 -20.26 15.56 -12.75
CA ASP A 385 -19.14 14.75 -12.27
C ASP A 385 -19.16 13.36 -12.92
N LYS A 386 -18.28 13.17 -13.91
CA LYS A 386 -18.14 11.90 -14.63
C LYS A 386 -17.77 10.72 -13.73
N SER A 387 -17.05 10.96 -12.64
CA SER A 387 -16.65 9.90 -11.70
C SER A 387 -17.87 9.41 -10.91
N LEU A 388 -18.70 10.34 -10.43
CA LEU A 388 -19.94 10.01 -9.72
C LEU A 388 -20.95 9.31 -10.65
N VAL A 389 -21.14 9.82 -11.87
CA VAL A 389 -22.00 9.17 -12.88
C VAL A 389 -21.58 7.72 -13.13
N ARG A 390 -20.26 7.47 -13.25
CA ARG A 390 -19.72 6.12 -13.40
C ARG A 390 -20.01 5.24 -12.18
N SER A 391 -19.82 5.78 -10.97
CA SER A 391 -20.10 5.06 -9.73
C SER A 391 -21.58 4.64 -9.63
N HIS A 392 -22.49 5.58 -9.87
CA HIS A 392 -23.94 5.33 -9.89
C HIS A 392 -24.33 4.30 -10.96
N SER A 393 -23.76 4.42 -12.16
CA SER A 393 -24.00 3.49 -13.27
C SER A 393 -23.53 2.06 -12.94
N ASN A 394 -22.35 1.91 -12.34
CA ASN A 394 -21.86 0.59 -11.89
C ASN A 394 -22.79 -0.02 -10.83
N LYS A 395 -23.29 0.79 -9.89
CA LYS A 395 -24.24 0.29 -8.87
C LYS A 395 -25.58 -0.13 -9.48
N LEU A 396 -26.08 0.61 -10.48
CA LEU A 396 -27.27 0.22 -11.23
C LEU A 396 -27.05 -1.10 -11.97
N ILE A 397 -25.89 -1.29 -12.62
CA ILE A 397 -25.53 -2.56 -13.29
C ILE A 397 -25.57 -3.73 -12.30
N GLU A 398 -24.99 -3.58 -11.11
CA GLU A 398 -25.03 -4.60 -10.05
C GLU A 398 -26.47 -4.92 -9.62
N LEU A 399 -27.28 -3.90 -9.36
CA LEU A 399 -28.66 -4.10 -8.90
C LEU A 399 -29.55 -4.72 -9.96
N PHE A 400 -29.50 -4.25 -11.22
CA PHE A 400 -30.28 -4.84 -12.30
C PHE A 400 -29.91 -6.30 -12.54
N GLN A 401 -28.62 -6.64 -12.42
CA GLN A 401 -28.17 -8.03 -12.49
C GLN A 401 -28.74 -8.87 -11.34
N LEU A 402 -28.68 -8.35 -10.10
CA LEU A 402 -29.12 -9.04 -8.90
C LEU A 402 -30.62 -9.38 -8.94
N ILE A 403 -31.46 -8.45 -9.39
CA ILE A 403 -32.92 -8.63 -9.44
C ILE A 403 -33.41 -9.31 -10.73
N GLY A 404 -32.50 -9.63 -11.66
CA GLY A 404 -32.82 -10.32 -12.91
C GLY A 404 -33.49 -9.43 -13.98
N GLN A 405 -33.36 -8.10 -13.88
CA GLN A 405 -33.90 -7.15 -14.85
C GLN A 405 -32.98 -7.03 -16.09
N THR A 406 -33.00 -8.06 -16.94
CA THR A 406 -32.05 -8.24 -18.06
C THR A 406 -32.05 -7.09 -19.08
N GLU A 407 -33.21 -6.51 -19.39
CA GLU A 407 -33.32 -5.40 -20.34
C GLU A 407 -32.64 -4.13 -19.80
N TYR A 408 -32.97 -3.72 -18.57
CA TYR A 408 -32.35 -2.57 -17.92
C TYR A 408 -30.85 -2.79 -17.63
N TYR A 409 -30.46 -4.02 -17.30
CA TYR A 409 -29.06 -4.41 -17.14
C TYR A 409 -28.27 -4.20 -18.43
N ALA A 410 -28.79 -4.65 -19.57
CA ALA A 410 -28.15 -4.47 -20.88
C ALA A 410 -28.05 -3.00 -21.28
N GLU A 411 -29.12 -2.22 -21.10
CA GLU A 411 -29.14 -0.80 -21.43
C GLU A 411 -28.19 0.02 -20.55
N GLU A 412 -28.10 -0.28 -19.25
CA GLU A 412 -27.17 0.44 -18.37
C GLU A 412 -25.71 0.04 -18.65
N LEU A 413 -25.42 -1.24 -18.96
CA LEU A 413 -24.09 -1.66 -19.44
C LEU A 413 -23.68 -0.91 -20.71
N LYS A 414 -24.60 -0.77 -21.66
CA LYS A 414 -24.39 -0.01 -22.89
C LYS A 414 -24.16 1.47 -22.59
N TYR A 415 -24.96 2.08 -21.74
CA TYR A 415 -24.76 3.46 -21.30
C TYR A 415 -23.36 3.66 -20.69
N ASN A 416 -22.97 2.77 -19.78
CA ASN A 416 -21.69 2.81 -19.08
C ASN A 416 -20.51 2.77 -20.06
N LEU A 417 -20.50 1.81 -20.99
CA LEU A 417 -19.43 1.66 -21.98
C LEU A 417 -19.33 2.83 -22.95
N LEU A 418 -20.44 3.54 -23.21
CA LEU A 418 -20.49 4.65 -24.15
C LEU A 418 -20.27 6.03 -23.51
N SER A 419 -20.58 6.17 -22.22
CA SER A 419 -20.65 7.48 -21.54
C SER A 419 -19.67 7.62 -20.38
N CYS A 420 -19.13 6.53 -19.85
CA CYS A 420 -18.26 6.51 -18.68
C CYS A 420 -16.85 6.00 -19.02
N SER A 421 -15.84 6.49 -18.30
CA SER A 421 -14.45 6.02 -18.47
C SER A 421 -14.30 4.58 -17.96
N GLN A 422 -13.71 3.74 -18.79
CA GLN A 422 -13.52 2.32 -18.49
C GLN A 422 -12.11 2.05 -17.96
N SER A 423 -12.03 1.29 -16.85
CA SER A 423 -10.76 0.80 -16.27
C SER A 423 -10.32 -0.54 -16.84
N ASP A 424 -11.29 -1.36 -17.25
CA ASP A 424 -11.08 -2.74 -17.65
C ASP A 424 -12.19 -3.20 -18.62
N VAL A 425 -12.02 -4.39 -19.18
CA VAL A 425 -12.92 -4.98 -20.19
C VAL A 425 -14.12 -5.73 -19.56
N GLY A 426 -14.31 -5.67 -18.24
CA GLY A 426 -15.30 -6.45 -17.51
C GLY A 426 -16.74 -6.17 -17.95
N ASN A 427 -17.15 -4.90 -17.99
CA ASN A 427 -18.49 -4.51 -18.45
C ASN A 427 -18.71 -4.87 -19.93
N PHE A 428 -17.66 -4.77 -20.76
CA PHE A 428 -17.71 -5.19 -22.16
C PHE A 428 -18.00 -6.70 -22.29
N LYS A 429 -17.29 -7.55 -21.53
CA LYS A 429 -17.52 -9.00 -21.51
C LYS A 429 -18.91 -9.39 -21.04
N LYS A 430 -19.43 -8.70 -20.01
CA LYS A 430 -20.80 -8.87 -19.52
C LYS A 430 -21.81 -8.58 -20.62
N LEU A 431 -21.69 -7.43 -21.29
CA LEU A 431 -22.60 -7.04 -22.37
C LEU A 431 -22.51 -7.99 -23.57
N LYS A 432 -21.29 -8.38 -23.95
CA LYS A 432 -21.03 -9.35 -25.01
C LYS A 432 -21.78 -10.66 -24.78
N SER A 433 -21.71 -11.20 -23.56
CA SER A 433 -22.37 -12.46 -23.19
C SER A 433 -23.89 -12.39 -23.40
N LEU A 434 -24.53 -11.27 -23.02
CA LEU A 434 -25.97 -11.06 -23.23
C LEU A 434 -26.37 -11.00 -24.71
N TYR A 435 -25.53 -10.41 -25.56
CA TYR A 435 -25.81 -10.31 -27.00
C TYR A 435 -25.72 -11.66 -27.71
N PHE A 436 -24.82 -12.54 -27.28
CA PHE A 436 -24.72 -13.89 -27.84
C PHE A 436 -25.88 -14.80 -27.42
N GLU A 437 -26.53 -14.51 -26.29
CA GLU A 437 -27.76 -15.21 -25.86
C GLU A 437 -29.01 -14.76 -26.65
N ASN A 438 -29.07 -13.50 -27.08
CA ASN A 438 -30.27 -12.88 -27.65
C ASN A 438 -30.26 -12.71 -29.19
N GLY A 439 -29.28 -13.30 -29.87
CA GLY A 439 -29.06 -13.13 -31.31
C GLY A 439 -28.17 -11.92 -31.57
N SER A 440 -26.98 -12.17 -32.11
CA SER A 440 -25.87 -11.24 -32.28
C SER A 440 -26.10 -10.12 -33.33
N GLU A 441 -27.35 -9.73 -33.58
CA GLU A 441 -27.72 -8.67 -34.50
C GLU A 441 -27.31 -7.29 -33.93
N GLY A 442 -26.66 -6.46 -34.73
CA GLY A 442 -26.19 -5.13 -34.31
C GLY A 442 -24.96 -5.11 -33.39
N TRP A 443 -24.44 -6.26 -32.95
CA TRP A 443 -23.26 -6.32 -32.05
C TRP A 443 -22.03 -5.63 -32.65
N SER A 444 -21.73 -5.90 -33.93
CA SER A 444 -20.56 -5.33 -34.59
C SER A 444 -20.63 -3.80 -34.68
N GLU A 445 -21.80 -3.22 -34.91
CA GLU A 445 -22.00 -1.77 -34.97
C GLU A 445 -21.83 -1.14 -33.58
N LEU A 446 -22.34 -1.81 -32.55
CA LEU A 446 -22.16 -1.38 -31.17
C LEU A 446 -20.70 -1.40 -30.74
N VAL A 447 -19.95 -2.45 -31.11
CA VAL A 447 -18.51 -2.56 -30.81
C VAL A 447 -17.73 -1.39 -31.42
N GLU A 448 -18.01 -1.02 -32.67
CA GLU A 448 -17.36 0.15 -33.30
C GLU A 448 -17.65 1.43 -32.53
N LEU A 449 -18.90 1.63 -32.11
CA LEU A 449 -19.28 2.79 -31.32
C LEU A 449 -18.58 2.81 -29.95
N ILE A 450 -18.44 1.65 -29.29
CA ILE A 450 -17.71 1.52 -28.03
C ILE A 450 -16.22 1.87 -28.24
N ILE A 451 -15.60 1.36 -29.29
CA ILE A 451 -14.20 1.67 -29.64
C ILE A 451 -14.04 3.17 -29.89
N GLU A 452 -14.93 3.79 -30.66
CA GLU A 452 -14.91 5.23 -30.94
C GLU A 452 -14.95 6.06 -29.65
N LYS A 453 -15.90 5.75 -28.75
CA LYS A 453 -16.08 6.47 -27.47
C LYS A 453 -14.97 6.24 -26.47
N ASN A 454 -14.21 5.17 -26.61
CA ASN A 454 -13.10 4.82 -25.73
C ASN A 454 -11.73 4.99 -26.40
N SER A 455 -11.65 5.67 -27.55
CA SER A 455 -10.42 5.76 -28.37
C SER A 455 -9.18 6.27 -27.62
N GLU A 456 -9.36 7.11 -26.59
CA GLU A 456 -8.26 7.61 -25.75
C GLU A 456 -7.90 6.67 -24.58
N SER A 457 -8.69 5.62 -24.33
CA SER A 457 -8.50 4.69 -23.21
C SER A 457 -7.72 3.45 -23.63
N HIS A 458 -6.80 3.00 -22.78
CA HIS A 458 -6.07 1.74 -22.98
C HIS A 458 -6.97 0.50 -22.97
N VAL A 459 -8.22 0.61 -22.52
CA VAL A 459 -9.20 -0.50 -22.54
C VAL A 459 -9.45 -1.01 -23.96
N ILE A 460 -9.28 -0.17 -24.99
CA ILE A 460 -9.55 -0.54 -26.38
C ILE A 460 -8.70 -1.72 -26.83
N TYR A 461 -7.48 -1.86 -26.31
CA TYR A 461 -6.61 -2.99 -26.68
C TYR A 461 -7.21 -4.31 -26.21
N ASP A 462 -7.70 -4.34 -24.97
CA ASP A 462 -8.36 -5.52 -24.43
C ASP A 462 -9.68 -5.80 -25.17
N ILE A 463 -10.46 -4.77 -25.52
CA ILE A 463 -11.69 -4.92 -26.34
C ILE A 463 -11.36 -5.52 -27.72
N LEU A 464 -10.34 -5.01 -28.41
CA LEU A 464 -9.95 -5.49 -29.74
C LEU A 464 -9.42 -6.92 -29.71
N ILE A 465 -8.70 -7.31 -28.65
CA ILE A 465 -8.28 -8.70 -28.41
C ILE A 465 -9.51 -9.60 -28.23
N GLU A 466 -10.45 -9.20 -27.37
CA GLU A 466 -11.67 -9.98 -27.10
C GLU A 466 -12.55 -10.14 -28.35
N GLU A 467 -12.57 -9.15 -29.24
CA GLU A 467 -13.29 -9.20 -30.51
C GLU A 467 -12.49 -9.84 -31.66
N HIS A 468 -11.28 -10.35 -31.40
CA HIS A 468 -10.37 -10.90 -32.41
C HIS A 468 -10.06 -9.92 -33.57
N ARG A 469 -10.08 -8.61 -33.29
CA ARG A 469 -9.83 -7.52 -34.26
C ARG A 469 -8.35 -7.16 -34.29
N PHE A 470 -7.49 -8.14 -34.52
CA PHE A 470 -6.03 -7.98 -34.42
C PHE A 470 -5.44 -6.98 -35.41
N ASN A 471 -6.02 -6.83 -36.60
CA ASN A 471 -5.58 -5.84 -37.57
C ASN A 471 -5.84 -4.41 -37.08
N GLN A 472 -7.04 -4.15 -36.54
CA GLN A 472 -7.39 -2.84 -36.00
C GLN A 472 -6.54 -2.52 -34.75
N LEU A 473 -6.25 -3.52 -33.92
CA LEU A 473 -5.29 -3.38 -32.81
C LEU A 473 -3.89 -2.97 -33.31
N MET A 474 -3.40 -3.62 -34.36
CA MET A 474 -2.12 -3.25 -34.94
C MET A 474 -2.15 -1.86 -35.58
N ASP A 475 -3.28 -1.41 -36.16
CA ASP A 475 -3.40 -0.05 -36.70
C ASP A 475 -3.21 0.99 -35.59
N VAL A 476 -3.83 0.77 -34.42
CA VAL A 476 -3.65 1.64 -33.24
C VAL A 476 -2.21 1.57 -32.71
N LEU A 477 -1.59 0.39 -32.66
CA LEU A 477 -0.21 0.26 -32.18
C LEU A 477 0.81 0.90 -33.14
N ASP A 478 0.57 0.81 -34.45
CA ASP A 478 1.41 1.41 -35.50
C ASP A 478 1.35 2.94 -35.44
N GLU A 479 0.19 3.54 -35.12
CA GLU A 479 0.02 5.00 -34.99
C GLU A 479 0.92 5.61 -33.89
N TYR A 480 1.04 4.93 -32.74
CA TYR A 480 1.79 5.43 -31.59
C TYR A 480 3.19 4.80 -31.43
N ASN A 481 3.58 3.87 -32.31
CA ASN A 481 4.82 3.08 -32.22
C ASN A 481 5.11 2.54 -30.81
N ASN A 482 4.08 2.07 -30.10
CA ASN A 482 4.16 1.78 -28.66
C ASN A 482 4.55 0.32 -28.40
N VAL A 483 5.86 0.08 -28.25
CA VAL A 483 6.41 -1.26 -28.01
C VAL A 483 6.06 -1.84 -26.64
N TYR A 484 5.84 -1.00 -25.62
CA TYR A 484 5.46 -1.50 -24.29
C TYR A 484 4.11 -2.24 -24.32
N ILE A 485 3.15 -1.70 -25.08
CA ILE A 485 1.83 -2.30 -25.23
C ILE A 485 1.92 -3.54 -26.15
N LEU A 486 2.77 -3.49 -27.18
CA LEU A 486 3.03 -4.67 -28.01
C LEU A 486 3.60 -5.83 -27.19
N GLU A 487 4.50 -5.58 -26.24
CA GLU A 487 5.04 -6.62 -25.34
C GLU A 487 3.92 -7.29 -24.52
N LYS A 488 2.96 -6.51 -23.99
CA LYS A 488 1.80 -7.03 -23.24
C LYS A 488 1.00 -8.06 -24.07
N TYR A 489 0.80 -7.83 -25.37
CA TYR A 489 -0.01 -8.68 -26.25
C TYR A 489 0.82 -9.56 -27.21
N PHE A 490 2.14 -9.63 -27.02
CA PHE A 490 3.07 -10.24 -27.97
C PHE A 490 2.70 -11.70 -28.30
N LYS A 491 2.34 -12.51 -27.29
CA LYS A 491 2.01 -13.93 -27.47
C LYS A 491 0.85 -14.16 -28.45
N ILE A 492 -0.14 -13.27 -28.44
CA ILE A 492 -1.32 -13.36 -29.31
C ILE A 492 -0.96 -12.78 -30.69
N LEU A 493 -0.41 -11.58 -30.73
CA LEU A 493 -0.13 -10.87 -31.98
C LEU A 493 0.96 -11.53 -32.83
N SER A 494 1.99 -12.13 -32.20
CA SER A 494 3.05 -12.86 -32.91
C SER A 494 2.54 -14.11 -33.63
N ARG A 495 1.42 -14.68 -33.18
CA ARG A 495 0.78 -15.83 -33.84
C ARG A 495 -0.13 -15.41 -34.97
N GLU A 496 -0.95 -14.38 -34.74
CA GLU A 496 -2.04 -14.00 -35.67
C GLU A 496 -1.58 -13.01 -36.75
N VAL A 497 -0.66 -12.08 -36.43
CA VAL A 497 -0.17 -11.02 -37.35
C VAL A 497 1.37 -10.84 -37.27
N PRO A 498 2.16 -11.92 -37.44
CA PRO A 498 3.61 -11.92 -37.20
C PRO A 498 4.37 -10.85 -38.00
N GLU A 499 4.03 -10.65 -39.27
CA GLU A 499 4.73 -9.69 -40.14
C GLU A 499 4.59 -8.24 -39.66
N ARG A 500 3.42 -7.87 -39.14
CA ARG A 500 3.18 -6.52 -38.60
C ARG A 500 3.94 -6.31 -37.29
N VAL A 501 3.95 -7.32 -36.42
CA VAL A 501 4.73 -7.30 -35.16
C VAL A 501 6.22 -7.10 -35.44
N ILE A 502 6.78 -7.84 -36.41
CA ILE A 502 8.18 -7.70 -36.83
C ILE A 502 8.46 -6.29 -37.36
N ARG A 503 7.57 -5.73 -38.18
CA ARG A 503 7.71 -4.36 -38.69
C ARG A 503 7.70 -3.32 -37.58
N LEU A 504 6.81 -3.44 -36.60
CA LEU A 504 6.72 -2.49 -35.49
C LEU A 504 8.01 -2.52 -34.63
N TYR A 505 8.49 -3.71 -34.23
CA TYR A 505 9.77 -3.81 -33.55
C TYR A 505 10.94 -3.26 -34.37
N ALA A 506 10.96 -3.51 -35.69
CA ALA A 506 11.99 -2.98 -36.57
C ALA A 506 11.98 -1.44 -36.59
N ASN A 507 10.81 -0.82 -36.78
CA ASN A 507 10.66 0.63 -36.80
C ASN A 507 11.08 1.25 -35.46
N TYR A 508 10.62 0.67 -34.34
CA TYR A 508 11.00 1.14 -33.01
C TYR A 508 12.51 1.05 -32.76
N ILE A 509 13.18 -0.02 -33.20
CA ILE A 509 14.64 -0.16 -33.07
C ILE A 509 15.36 0.88 -33.90
N GLU A 510 14.94 1.10 -35.15
CA GLU A 510 15.52 2.11 -36.03
C GLU A 510 15.34 3.54 -35.48
N GLU A 511 14.23 3.85 -34.82
CA GLU A 511 14.06 5.15 -34.14
C GLU A 511 14.86 5.25 -32.84
N SER A 512 14.87 4.18 -32.04
CA SER A 512 15.47 4.17 -30.70
C SER A 512 16.99 4.27 -30.74
N ILE A 513 17.64 3.71 -31.77
CA ILE A 513 19.11 3.76 -31.87
C ILE A 513 19.63 5.20 -32.00
N HIS A 514 18.87 6.09 -32.66
CA HIS A 514 19.27 7.49 -32.82
C HIS A 514 19.34 8.22 -31.47
N ARG A 515 18.51 7.83 -30.49
CA ARG A 515 18.46 8.43 -29.14
C ARG A 515 19.33 7.71 -28.12
N ALA A 516 19.75 6.48 -28.41
CA ALA A 516 20.51 5.63 -27.49
C ALA A 516 21.95 6.15 -27.26
N CYS A 517 22.24 6.61 -26.05
CA CYS A 517 23.54 7.16 -25.63
C CYS A 517 24.30 6.31 -24.62
N ASP A 518 23.67 5.31 -24.00
CA ASP A 518 24.26 4.49 -22.96
C ASP A 518 24.11 2.98 -23.23
N ARG A 519 24.78 2.18 -22.40
CA ARG A 519 24.77 0.72 -22.52
C ARG A 519 23.41 0.10 -22.20
N LYS A 520 22.59 0.75 -21.35
CA LYS A 520 21.24 0.28 -20.99
C LYS A 520 20.31 0.35 -22.21
N ALA A 521 20.35 1.45 -22.95
CA ALA A 521 19.62 1.64 -24.20
C ALA A 521 20.06 0.64 -25.28
N TYR A 522 21.37 0.36 -25.40
CA TYR A 522 21.86 -0.67 -26.33
C TYR A 522 21.39 -2.09 -25.96
N ARG A 523 21.38 -2.43 -24.67
CA ARG A 523 20.82 -3.72 -24.19
C ARG A 523 19.33 -3.85 -24.53
N SER A 524 18.55 -2.77 -24.39
CA SER A 524 17.13 -2.75 -24.77
C SER A 524 16.93 -3.02 -26.27
N ILE A 525 17.73 -2.38 -27.14
CA ILE A 525 17.71 -2.63 -28.58
C ILE A 525 18.04 -4.10 -28.91
N VAL A 526 19.07 -4.66 -28.27
CA VAL A 526 19.44 -6.08 -28.44
C VAL A 526 18.34 -7.02 -27.97
N ARG A 527 17.64 -6.68 -26.87
CA ARG A 527 16.47 -7.42 -26.40
C ARG A 527 15.40 -7.48 -27.48
N TYR A 528 15.03 -6.36 -28.09
CA TYR A 528 14.01 -6.34 -29.15
C TYR A 528 14.43 -7.08 -30.43
N LEU A 529 15.72 -7.05 -30.80
CA LEU A 529 16.26 -7.85 -31.90
C LEU A 529 16.14 -9.37 -31.63
N ARG A 530 16.32 -9.79 -30.37
CA ARG A 530 16.05 -11.18 -29.97
C ARG A 530 14.56 -11.49 -30.02
N THR A 531 13.72 -10.62 -29.47
CA THR A 531 12.26 -10.81 -29.43
C THR A 531 11.68 -10.97 -30.83
N MET A 532 12.10 -10.15 -31.81
CA MET A 532 11.61 -10.30 -33.20
C MET A 532 12.08 -11.58 -33.89
N SER A 533 13.10 -12.28 -33.37
CA SER A 533 13.66 -13.50 -33.96
C SER A 533 12.82 -14.77 -33.69
N PHE A 534 11.56 -14.61 -33.28
CA PHE A 534 10.62 -15.71 -32.97
C PHE A 534 10.18 -16.51 -34.21
N SER A 535 10.35 -15.95 -35.41
CA SER A 535 10.05 -16.60 -36.70
C SER A 535 11.25 -16.49 -37.64
N ASP A 536 11.30 -17.33 -38.69
CA ASP A 536 12.40 -17.29 -39.66
C ASP A 536 12.48 -15.94 -40.39
N ILE A 537 11.33 -15.35 -40.73
CA ILE A 537 11.22 -14.01 -41.32
C ILE A 537 11.77 -12.96 -40.35
N GLY A 538 11.36 -13.05 -39.08
CA GLY A 538 11.81 -12.13 -38.03
C GLY A 538 13.31 -12.23 -37.74
N ARG A 539 13.85 -13.46 -37.71
CA ARG A 539 15.29 -13.71 -37.56
C ARG A 539 16.09 -13.14 -38.73
N ALA A 540 15.63 -13.36 -39.97
CA ALA A 540 16.28 -12.79 -41.15
C ALA A 540 16.30 -11.26 -41.09
N ARG A 541 15.19 -10.64 -40.68
CA ARG A 541 15.10 -9.18 -40.51
C ARG A 541 15.97 -8.66 -39.37
N ALA A 542 16.06 -9.37 -38.25
CA ALA A 542 16.93 -9.02 -37.13
C ALA A 542 18.40 -8.99 -37.53
N ILE A 543 18.86 -10.00 -38.29
CA ILE A 543 20.22 -10.09 -38.80
C ILE A 543 20.53 -8.90 -39.74
N GLU A 544 19.59 -8.56 -40.63
CA GLU A 544 19.72 -7.42 -41.52
C GLU A 544 19.89 -6.11 -40.75
N ILE A 545 19.02 -5.84 -39.77
CA ILE A 545 19.08 -4.63 -38.93
C ILE A 545 20.39 -4.61 -38.13
N ALA A 546 20.76 -5.70 -37.46
CA ALA A 546 21.98 -5.75 -36.67
C ALA A 546 23.24 -5.49 -37.52
N ASN A 547 23.31 -6.03 -38.73
CA ASN A 547 24.41 -5.77 -39.66
C ASN A 547 24.45 -4.31 -40.13
N LYS A 548 23.28 -3.70 -40.39
CA LYS A 548 23.15 -2.26 -40.69
C LYS A 548 23.66 -1.42 -39.52
N LEU A 549 23.25 -1.72 -38.28
CA LEU A 549 23.69 -1.00 -37.08
C LEU A 549 25.20 -1.15 -36.83
N LYS A 550 25.78 -2.35 -37.00
CA LYS A 550 27.24 -2.57 -36.94
C LYS A 550 27.98 -1.74 -37.99
N ALA A 551 27.43 -1.62 -39.20
CA ALA A 551 28.07 -0.88 -40.29
C ALA A 551 28.01 0.64 -40.10
N GLU A 552 26.90 1.17 -39.58
CA GLU A 552 26.64 2.60 -39.39
C GLU A 552 27.32 3.15 -38.13
N TYR A 553 27.29 2.40 -37.02
CA TYR A 553 27.76 2.83 -35.70
C TYR A 553 29.09 2.19 -35.28
N ARG A 554 30.03 2.00 -36.22
CA ARG A 554 31.36 1.37 -35.99
C ARG A 554 32.20 1.99 -34.87
N ARG A 555 31.92 3.25 -34.51
CA ARG A 555 32.65 4.01 -33.48
C ARG A 555 31.98 3.96 -32.10
N ARG A 556 31.00 3.07 -31.88
CA ARG A 556 30.34 2.85 -30.58
C ARG A 556 30.68 1.44 -30.05
N PRO A 557 31.83 1.25 -29.36
CA PRO A 557 32.28 -0.08 -28.93
C PRO A 557 31.27 -0.80 -28.05
N ALA A 558 30.65 -0.10 -27.10
CA ALA A 558 29.64 -0.68 -26.23
C ALA A 558 28.41 -1.22 -26.98
N LEU A 559 27.98 -0.56 -28.06
CA LEU A 559 26.88 -1.06 -28.91
C LEU A 559 27.30 -2.31 -29.69
N ILE A 560 28.51 -2.31 -30.25
CA ILE A 560 29.05 -3.45 -31.01
C ILE A 560 29.18 -4.67 -30.10
N ASP A 561 29.67 -4.49 -28.88
CA ASP A 561 29.78 -5.56 -27.88
C ASP A 561 28.41 -6.18 -27.58
N GLU A 562 27.38 -5.36 -27.35
CA GLU A 562 26.03 -5.87 -27.12
C GLU A 562 25.45 -6.57 -28.37
N LEU A 563 25.65 -6.02 -29.57
CA LEU A 563 25.19 -6.66 -30.82
C LEU A 563 25.90 -7.98 -31.12
N ASN A 564 27.16 -8.16 -30.71
CA ASN A 564 27.89 -9.41 -30.89
C ASN A 564 27.36 -10.55 -30.00
N LYS A 565 26.68 -10.23 -28.89
CA LYS A 565 26.01 -11.22 -28.03
C LYS A 565 24.76 -11.85 -28.67
N LEU A 566 24.38 -11.44 -29.87
CA LEU A 566 23.24 -12.01 -30.59
C LEU A 566 23.57 -13.35 -31.28
N GLY A 567 24.85 -13.69 -31.43
CA GLY A 567 25.30 -15.02 -31.87
C GLY A 567 25.10 -15.32 -33.36
N TYR A 568 24.80 -14.31 -34.18
CA TYR A 568 24.74 -14.40 -35.63
C TYR A 568 25.76 -13.50 -36.34
#